data_AF-A0A445LBV9-F1
#
_entry.id   AF-A0A445LBV9-F1
#
_cell.length_a   1.000
_cell.length_b   1.000
_cell.length_c   1.000
_cell.angle_alpha   90.00
_cell.angle_beta   90.00
_cell.angle_gamma   90.00
#
_symmetry.space_group_name_H-M   'P 1'
#
loop_
_entity.id
_entity.type
_entity.pdbx_description
1 polymer ?
#
loop_
_entity_poly.entity_id
_entity_poly.type
_entity_poly.pdbx_seq_one_letter_code
_entity_poly.pdbx_strand_id
1 'polypeptide(L)'
;MMAYTFKQGVGNMESLEEQEKTYTILETRNYICRAANAVRVLSTLGFNITLEIIKGIIDLSLSMNLEMHDMLGSEFCVLVAEKEAERRSSSKRKR
;
A
#
# COMPACT_ATOMS: atom_id res chain seq x y z
N MET A 1 -66.28 7.90 -13.15
CA MET A 1 -64.89 7.99 -13.62
C MET A 1 -63.98 7.48 -12.51
N MET A 2 -63.60 6.21 -12.57
CA MET A 2 -62.73 5.57 -11.59
C MET A 2 -61.27 5.89 -11.97
N ALA A 3 -60.58 6.66 -11.14
CA ALA A 3 -59.15 6.90 -11.31
C ALA A 3 -58.38 5.71 -10.73
N TYR A 4 -57.82 4.87 -11.60
CA TYR A 4 -56.87 3.83 -11.20
C TYR A 4 -55.49 4.48 -11.07
N THR A 5 -55.02 4.70 -9.84
CA THR A 5 -53.65 5.12 -9.57
C THR A 5 -52.80 3.87 -9.32
N PHE A 6 -51.90 3.60 -10.25
CA PHE A 6 -50.86 2.57 -10.17
C PHE A 6 -49.81 2.97 -9.12
N LYS A 7 -49.75 2.26 -7.98
CA LYS A 7 -48.59 2.26 -7.08
C LYS A 7 -47.89 0.91 -7.22
N GLN A 8 -46.75 0.90 -7.90
CA GLN A 8 -45.78 -0.20 -7.82
C GLN A 8 -44.62 0.19 -6.91
N GLY A 9 -44.30 -0.72 -5.99
CA GLY A 9 -42.94 -0.94 -5.52
C GLY A 9 -42.44 -0.03 -4.41
N VAL A 10 -42.94 -0.19 -3.18
CA VAL A 10 -42.04 -0.09 -2.03
C VAL A 10 -41.21 -1.38 -2.08
N GLY A 11 -39.98 -1.27 -2.57
CA GLY A 11 -39.03 -2.38 -2.54
C GLY A 11 -38.88 -2.87 -1.10
N ASN A 12 -39.28 -4.12 -0.89
CA ASN A 12 -39.05 -4.88 0.33
C ASN A 12 -37.56 -4.82 0.70
N MET A 13 -37.27 -4.48 1.96
CA MET A 13 -36.52 -5.32 2.89
C MET A 13 -35.48 -6.29 2.27
N GLU A 14 -34.57 -5.80 1.44
CA GLU A 14 -33.20 -6.31 1.44
C GLU A 14 -32.58 -5.73 2.72
N SER A 15 -32.81 -6.51 3.78
CA SER A 15 -32.41 -6.25 5.14
C SER A 15 -30.97 -5.77 5.19
N LEU A 16 -30.76 -4.57 5.73
CA LEU A 16 -29.75 -4.06 6.71
C LEU A 16 -28.41 -4.81 6.96
N GLU A 17 -28.17 -5.98 6.40
CA GLU A 17 -26.97 -6.80 6.46
C GLU A 17 -25.94 -6.46 5.36
N GLU A 18 -26.28 -5.60 4.38
CA GLU A 18 -25.43 -5.34 3.20
C GLU A 18 -24.63 -4.02 3.17
N GLN A 19 -24.79 -3.10 4.13
CA GLN A 19 -24.17 -1.76 4.06
C GLN A 19 -23.26 -1.36 5.23
N GLU A 20 -22.56 -2.32 5.84
CA GLU A 20 -21.34 -2.02 6.60
C GLU A 20 -20.15 -2.87 6.14
N LYS A 21 -19.95 -2.98 4.81
CA LYS A 21 -18.61 -3.26 4.30
C LYS A 21 -17.80 -1.99 4.41
N THR A 22 -17.19 -1.78 5.58
CA THR A 22 -16.18 -0.73 5.80
C THR A 22 -14.96 -1.07 4.94
N TYR A 23 -15.01 -0.72 3.66
CA TYR A 23 -13.88 -0.90 2.76
C TYR A 23 -12.69 -0.13 3.31
N THR A 24 -11.53 -0.79 3.39
CA THR A 24 -10.27 -0.14 3.73
C THR A 24 -10.02 0.99 2.73
N ILE A 25 -9.81 2.21 3.24
CA ILE A 25 -9.62 3.40 2.40
C ILE A 25 -8.42 3.22 1.46
N LEU A 26 -8.49 3.84 0.27
CA LEU A 26 -7.50 3.66 -0.79
C LEU A 26 -6.06 3.92 -0.31
N GLU A 27 -5.87 4.96 0.51
CA GLU A 27 -4.57 5.30 1.09
C GLU A 27 -3.97 4.14 1.90
N THR A 28 -4.76 3.54 2.79
CA THR A 28 -4.32 2.40 3.59
C THR A 28 -3.97 1.21 2.72
N ARG A 29 -4.76 0.92 1.68
CA ARG A 29 -4.46 -0.17 0.73
C ARG A 29 -3.15 0.09 -0.01
N ASN A 30 -2.93 1.31 -0.48
CA ASN A 30 -1.69 1.69 -1.16
C ASN A 30 -0.49 1.55 -0.22
N TYR A 31 -0.62 1.95 1.04
CA TYR A 31 0.43 1.81 2.04
C TYR A 31 0.78 0.33 2.28
N ILE A 32 -0.24 -0.54 2.41
CA ILE A 32 -0.05 -2.00 2.56
C ILE A 32 0.72 -2.57 1.36
N CYS A 33 0.32 -2.20 0.13
CA CYS A 33 0.99 -2.64 -1.09
C CYS A 33 2.45 -2.15 -1.17
N ARG A 34 2.72 -0.91 -0.78
CA ARG A 34 4.10 -0.37 -0.70
C ARG A 34 4.94 -1.15 0.31
N ALA A 35 4.38 -1.49 1.47
CA ALA A 35 5.07 -2.29 2.47
C ALA A 35 5.40 -3.70 1.95
N ALA A 36 4.44 -4.36 1.29
CA ALA A 36 4.66 -5.66 0.67
C ALA A 36 5.74 -5.61 -0.44
N ASN A 37 5.74 -4.54 -1.25
CA ASN A 37 6.77 -4.34 -2.28
C ASN A 37 8.14 -4.08 -1.66
N ALA A 38 8.23 -3.30 -0.58
CA ALA A 38 9.47 -3.09 0.15
C ALA A 38 10.07 -4.41 0.67
N VAL A 39 9.25 -5.26 1.28
CA VAL A 39 9.65 -6.61 1.73
C VAL A 39 10.18 -7.44 0.57
N ARG A 40 9.51 -7.40 -0.59
CA ARG A 40 9.92 -8.16 -1.78
C ARG A 40 11.23 -7.67 -2.39
N VAL A 41 11.43 -6.36 -2.49
CA VAL A 41 12.69 -5.78 -2.97
C VAL A 41 13.83 -6.16 -2.03
N LEU A 42 13.65 -6.01 -0.72
CA LEU A 42 14.64 -6.41 0.28
C LEU A 42 15.00 -7.89 0.19
N SER A 43 14.00 -8.75 0.05
CA SER A 43 14.19 -10.20 -0.12
C SER A 43 14.98 -10.52 -1.38
N THR A 44 14.66 -9.83 -2.49
CA THR A 44 15.33 -10.01 -3.79
C THR A 44 16.81 -9.61 -3.71
N LEU A 45 17.11 -8.54 -2.96
CA LEU A 45 18.48 -8.05 -2.76
C LEU A 45 19.25 -8.81 -1.66
N GLY A 46 18.59 -9.73 -0.94
CA GLY A 46 19.20 -10.48 0.16
C GLY A 46 19.52 -9.62 1.38
N PHE A 47 18.73 -8.57 1.65
CA PHE A 47 18.94 -7.68 2.79
C PHE A 47 18.08 -8.05 3.98
N ASN A 48 18.53 -7.65 5.17
CA ASN A 48 17.77 -7.80 6.40
C ASN A 48 16.44 -7.03 6.33
N ILE A 49 15.38 -7.66 6.83
CA ILE A 49 14.03 -7.13 6.82
C ILE A 49 13.68 -6.75 8.26
N THR A 50 13.76 -5.46 8.57
CA THR A 50 13.34 -4.91 9.86
C THR A 50 12.32 -3.81 9.62
N LEU A 51 11.52 -3.48 10.65
CA LEU A 51 10.52 -2.43 10.55
C LEU A 51 11.13 -1.08 10.15
N GLU A 52 12.31 -0.75 10.68
CA GLU A 52 13.05 0.47 10.34
C GLU A 52 13.42 0.54 8.86
N ILE A 53 13.94 -0.56 8.31
CA ILE A 53 14.36 -0.63 6.89
C ILE A 53 13.13 -0.58 5.97
N ILE A 54 12.06 -1.32 6.32
CA ILE A 54 10.79 -1.28 5.57
C ILE A 54 10.25 0.15 5.53
N LYS A 55 10.17 0.83 6.68
CA LYS A 55 9.72 2.22 6.76
C LYS A 55 10.59 3.13 5.90
N GLY A 56 11.92 2.97 5.96
CA GLY A 56 12.84 3.74 5.14
C GLY A 56 12.67 3.57 3.63
N ILE A 57 12.24 2.39 3.16
CA ILE A 57 11.92 2.14 1.74
C ILE A 57 10.55 2.70 1.36
N ILE A 58 9.55 2.59 2.25
CA ILE A 58 8.24 3.22 2.02
C ILE A 58 8.42 4.73 1.88
N ASP A 59 9.14 5.37 2.81
CA ASP A 59 9.42 6.80 2.80
C ASP A 59 10.20 7.21 1.52
N LEU A 60 11.15 6.38 1.08
CA LEU A 60 11.85 6.58 -0.19
C LEU A 60 10.85 6.57 -1.37
N SER A 61 10.00 5.55 -1.45
CA SER A 61 9.01 5.43 -2.53
C SER A 61 8.02 6.60 -2.58
N LEU A 62 7.66 7.15 -1.42
CA LEU A 62 6.78 8.32 -1.29
C LEU A 62 7.51 9.60 -1.70
N SER A 63 8.76 9.78 -1.25
CA SER A 63 9.57 10.96 -1.60
C SER A 63 9.84 11.09 -3.10
N MET A 64 9.92 9.96 -3.79
CA MET A 64 10.10 9.89 -5.24
C MET A 64 8.78 9.96 -6.01
N ASN A 65 7.64 9.99 -5.31
CA ASN A 65 6.30 9.91 -5.90
C ASN A 65 6.14 8.72 -6.87
N LEU A 66 6.78 7.59 -6.56
CA LEU A 66 6.73 6.39 -7.41
C LEU A 66 5.37 5.72 -7.31
N GLU A 67 4.86 5.18 -8.41
CA GLU A 67 3.73 4.29 -8.34
C GLU A 67 4.11 2.94 -7.72
N MET A 68 3.13 2.20 -7.21
CA MET A 68 3.39 0.94 -6.50
C MET A 68 4.08 -0.09 -7.40
N HIS A 69 3.77 -0.09 -8.69
CA HIS A 69 4.32 -1.04 -9.65
C HIS A 69 5.78 -0.72 -10.01
N ASP A 70 6.17 0.56 -9.99
CA ASP A 70 7.54 1.02 -10.24
C ASP A 70 8.52 0.60 -9.16
N MET A 71 8.05 0.37 -7.93
CA MET A 71 8.88 -0.15 -6.82
C MET A 71 9.50 -1.53 -7.11
N LEU A 72 9.11 -2.20 -8.19
CA LEU A 72 9.59 -3.53 -8.56
C LEU A 72 10.56 -3.47 -9.74
N GLY A 73 10.77 -2.28 -10.30
CA GLY A 73 11.73 -2.04 -11.35
C GLY A 73 13.17 -2.15 -10.84
N SER A 74 14.08 -2.46 -11.75
CA SER A 74 15.51 -2.54 -11.46
C SER A 74 16.07 -1.22 -10.92
N GLU A 75 15.57 -0.09 -11.40
CA GLU A 75 15.96 1.26 -10.96
C GLU A 75 15.71 1.45 -9.46
N PHE A 76 14.52 1.04 -8.98
CA PHE A 76 14.20 1.13 -7.56
C PHE A 76 15.05 0.16 -6.72
N CYS A 77 15.33 -1.04 -7.22
CA CYS A 77 16.23 -1.98 -6.54
C CYS A 77 17.65 -1.41 -6.34
N VAL A 78 18.19 -0.72 -7.35
CA VAL A 78 19.51 -0.05 -7.23
C VAL A 78 19.47 1.01 -6.13
N LEU A 79 18.45 1.88 -6.12
CA LEU A 79 18.31 2.94 -5.11
C LEU A 79 18.17 2.37 -3.69
N VAL A 80 17.43 1.27 -3.53
CA VAL A 80 17.32 0.58 -2.24
C VAL A 80 18.68 0.03 -1.79
N ALA A 81 19.49 -0.50 -2.72
CA ALA A 81 20.83 -0.98 -2.41
C ALA A 81 21.79 0.15 -2.01
N GLU A 82 21.75 1.29 -2.69
CA GLU A 82 22.53 2.47 -2.34
C GLU A 82 22.17 2.99 -0.94
N LYS A 83 20.87 3.16 -0.67
CA LYS A 83 20.38 3.60 0.64
C LYS A 83 20.79 2.67 1.78
N GLU A 84 20.73 1.36 1.54
CA GLU A 84 21.15 0.37 2.52
C GLU A 84 22.68 0.37 2.72
N ALA A 85 23.47 0.57 1.67
CA ALA A 85 24.91 0.73 1.78
C ALA A 85 25.29 1.97 2.61
N GLU A 86 24.62 3.10 2.39
CA GLU A 86 24.77 4.33 3.18
C GLU A 86 24.46 4.08 4.67
N ARG A 87 23.33 3.44 4.95
CA ARG A 87 22.92 3.08 6.33
C ARG A 87 23.97 2.23 7.04
N ARG A 88 24.52 1.21 6.37
CA ARG A 88 25.58 0.36 6.93
C ARG A 88 26.89 1.11 7.15
N SER A 89 27.25 2.02 6.24
CA SER A 89 28.50 2.79 6.33
C SER A 89 28.47 3.80 7.47
N SER A 90 27.33 4.48 7.69
CA SER A 90 27.14 5.44 8.78
C SER A 90 27.18 4.77 10.15
N SER A 91 26.68 3.54 10.25
CA SER A 91 26.73 2.74 11.48
C SER A 91 28.16 2.33 11.86
N LYS A 92 29.03 2.08 10.87
CA LYS A 92 30.43 1.73 11.09
C LYS A 92 31.29 2.91 11.55
N ARG A 93 30.93 4.15 11.20
CA ARG A 93 31.65 5.38 11.62
C ARG A 93 31.39 5.78 13.08
N LYS A 94 30.35 5.26 13.72
CA LYS A 94 29.98 5.56 15.12
C LYS A 94 30.55 4.57 16.14
N ARG A 95 31.34 3.59 15.72
CA ARG A 95 31.92 2.55 16.58
C ARG A 95 33.44 2.66 16.63
#